data_AF-A0A9P8JIF4-F1
#
_entry.id   AF-A0A9P8JIF4-F1
#
_cell.length_a   1.000
_cell.length_b   1.000
_cell.length_c   1.000
_cell.angle_alpha   90.00
_cell.angle_beta   90.00
_cell.angle_gamma   90.00
#
_symmetry.space_group_name_H-M   'P 1'
#
loop_
_entity.id
_entity.type
_entity.pdbx_description
1 polymer ?
#
loop_
_entity_poly.entity_id
_entity_poly.type
_entity_poly.pdbx_seq_one_letter_code
_entity_poly.pdbx_strand_id
1 'polypeptide(L)'
;MPDEYGDESDLFEIVDRTTAAPNPRPPPPAPASDNARKVVQPTPQALPARKSASSILVSPRQKGNPILNSIKSLPWEYSDIPADFVLGQTTCALFLSLKYHRLHPEYIYARIRQLGQKYLLRIVLVMVDIENHQDPLKELSKTSLINNVTLMLTWSANEAGRYLELFKSCENAAPTGIKAQKAATFADNLVEFITVPRSINKTDAV
;
A
#
# COMPACT_ATOMS: atom_id res chain seq x y z
N MET A 1 -2.38 49.39 -53.97
CA MET A 1 -2.39 48.04 -54.57
C MET A 1 -3.18 47.13 -53.63
N PRO A 2 -3.84 46.09 -54.15
CA PRO A 2 -4.62 45.11 -53.38
C PRO A 2 -3.66 44.01 -52.83
N ASP A 3 -4.04 42.87 -52.22
CA ASP A 3 -5.24 41.99 -52.29
C ASP A 3 -5.62 41.48 -50.85
N GLU A 4 -6.89 41.30 -50.47
CA GLU A 4 -7.77 40.09 -50.61
C GLU A 4 -7.26 38.87 -49.78
N TYR A 5 -7.95 38.23 -48.82
CA TYR A 5 -9.32 37.67 -48.65
C TYR A 5 -9.91 38.05 -47.25
N GLY A 6 -11.17 37.84 -46.81
CA GLY A 6 -12.17 36.76 -47.04
C GLY A 6 -11.96 35.58 -46.05
N ASP A 7 -12.92 34.95 -45.36
CA ASP A 7 -14.35 35.18 -45.02
C ASP A 7 -14.68 34.25 -43.80
N GLU A 8 -15.85 34.10 -43.15
CA GLU A 8 -17.28 34.50 -43.31
C GLU A 8 -17.87 34.90 -41.92
N SER A 9 -19.04 35.56 -41.81
CA SER A 9 -19.96 35.44 -40.62
C SER A 9 -21.35 36.13 -40.70
N ASP A 10 -21.90 36.43 -41.88
CA ASP A 10 -23.28 36.90 -42.04
C ASP A 10 -24.27 35.73 -42.23
N LEU A 11 -25.10 35.39 -41.22
CA LEU A 11 -26.44 34.82 -41.43
C LEU A 11 -27.30 34.71 -40.13
N PHE A 12 -28.55 35.17 -40.23
CA PHE A 12 -29.67 34.90 -39.31
C PHE A 12 -29.62 35.42 -37.86
N GLU A 13 -29.22 36.69 -37.67
CA GLU A 13 -29.93 37.52 -36.68
C GLU A 13 -30.98 38.40 -37.38
N ILE A 14 -32.14 38.59 -36.73
CA ILE A 14 -33.19 39.59 -37.03
C ILE A 14 -33.90 39.44 -38.41
N VAL A 15 -35.03 38.72 -38.42
CA VAL A 15 -36.17 39.00 -39.34
C VAL A 15 -37.45 39.23 -38.54
N ASP A 16 -37.59 40.49 -38.14
CA ASP A 16 -38.81 41.31 -38.14
C ASP A 16 -40.03 41.00 -37.23
N ARG A 17 -40.75 42.09 -36.92
CA ARG A 17 -42.10 42.13 -36.34
C ARG A 17 -43.09 42.44 -37.46
N THR A 18 -44.38 42.08 -37.31
CA THR A 18 -45.53 42.98 -37.59
C THR A 18 -46.86 42.31 -37.20
N THR A 19 -47.88 43.14 -37.00
CA THR A 19 -49.21 42.90 -36.40
C THR A 19 -50.20 42.05 -37.22
N ALA A 20 -51.09 41.30 -36.54
CA ALA A 20 -52.57 41.37 -36.65
C ALA A 20 -53.28 40.08 -36.14
N ALA A 21 -54.58 40.18 -35.86
CA ALA A 21 -55.52 39.13 -35.39
C ALA A 21 -56.72 39.03 -36.37
N PRO A 22 -57.68 38.06 -36.33
CA PRO A 22 -58.08 37.23 -35.17
C PRO A 22 -58.48 35.73 -35.40
N ASN A 23 -58.63 35.01 -34.27
CA ASN A 23 -59.52 33.88 -33.87
C ASN A 23 -60.43 33.09 -34.87
N PRO A 24 -60.96 31.89 -34.49
CA PRO A 24 -60.58 30.95 -33.40
C PRO A 24 -60.60 29.44 -33.79
N ARG A 25 -60.02 28.54 -32.95
CA ARG A 25 -60.28 27.07 -32.93
C ARG A 25 -60.21 26.50 -31.49
N PRO A 26 -60.79 25.30 -31.21
CA PRO A 26 -61.24 24.90 -29.86
C PRO A 26 -60.15 24.31 -28.93
N PRO A 27 -60.41 24.23 -27.61
CA PRO A 27 -59.44 23.78 -26.60
C PRO A 27 -59.28 22.24 -26.51
N PRO A 28 -58.11 21.75 -26.05
CA PRO A 28 -57.88 20.35 -25.68
C PRO A 28 -58.48 19.99 -24.30
N PRO A 29 -58.70 18.69 -23.99
CA PRO A 29 -59.38 18.24 -22.77
C PRO A 29 -58.52 18.24 -21.50
N ALA A 30 -59.21 18.16 -20.35
CA ALA A 30 -58.66 18.11 -18.99
C ALA A 30 -58.16 16.68 -18.61
N PRO A 31 -57.53 16.47 -17.43
CA PRO A 31 -56.50 15.44 -17.28
C PRO A 31 -57.02 14.02 -16.98
N ALA A 32 -56.30 13.02 -17.50
CA ALA A 32 -56.35 11.65 -17.01
C ALA A 32 -55.34 11.47 -15.86
N SER A 33 -55.79 10.88 -14.75
CA SER A 33 -54.96 10.62 -13.57
C SER A 33 -54.23 9.28 -13.69
N ASP A 34 -52.91 9.28 -13.90
CA ASP A 34 -52.12 8.05 -13.95
C ASP A 34 -51.38 7.80 -12.62
N ASN A 35 -51.70 6.68 -11.97
CA ASN A 35 -51.40 6.45 -10.55
C ASN A 35 -50.07 5.72 -10.35
N ALA A 36 -49.02 6.21 -11.03
CA ALA A 36 -47.69 5.62 -11.05
C ALA A 36 -47.02 5.73 -9.66
N ARG A 37 -46.96 4.61 -8.93
CA ARG A 37 -46.22 4.49 -7.67
C ARG A 37 -44.73 4.73 -7.90
N LYS A 38 -44.28 5.96 -7.69
CA LYS A 38 -42.89 6.38 -7.85
C LYS A 38 -41.98 5.58 -6.92
N VAL A 39 -41.23 4.62 -7.48
CA VAL A 39 -40.22 3.85 -6.75
C VAL A 39 -39.09 4.80 -6.35
N VAL A 40 -39.13 5.29 -5.11
CA VAL A 40 -38.07 6.12 -4.56
C VAL A 40 -36.89 5.20 -4.22
N GLN A 41 -35.91 5.15 -5.13
CA GLN A 41 -34.65 4.49 -4.89
C GLN A 41 -33.97 5.16 -3.68
N PRO A 42 -33.61 4.43 -2.61
CA PRO A 42 -32.94 5.03 -1.46
C PRO A 42 -31.60 5.61 -1.90
N THR A 43 -31.33 6.86 -1.52
CA THR A 43 -30.11 7.58 -1.86
C THR A 43 -28.89 6.73 -1.46
N PRO A 44 -27.88 6.54 -2.34
CA PRO A 44 -26.72 5.72 -2.03
C PRO A 44 -25.91 6.36 -0.90
N GLN A 45 -26.14 5.88 0.32
CA GLN A 45 -25.41 6.33 1.50
C GLN A 45 -23.94 5.94 1.31
N ALA A 46 -23.09 6.94 1.14
CA ALA A 46 -21.66 6.74 0.95
C ALA A 46 -21.08 6.03 2.18
N LEU A 47 -20.83 4.73 2.04
CA LEU A 47 -20.03 3.96 3.00
C LEU A 47 -18.72 4.73 3.20
N PRO A 48 -18.28 4.98 4.45
CA PRO A 48 -17.00 5.65 4.67
C PRO A 48 -15.92 4.87 3.93
N ALA A 49 -15.25 5.55 2.99
CA ALA A 49 -14.33 4.92 2.06
C ALA A 49 -13.40 3.98 2.84
N ARG A 50 -13.47 2.67 2.55
CA ARG A 50 -12.77 1.67 3.35
C ARG A 50 -11.30 2.04 3.37
N LYS A 51 -10.83 2.56 4.50
CA LYS A 51 -9.39 2.67 4.73
C LYS A 51 -8.82 1.29 4.50
N SER A 52 -7.86 1.27 3.59
CA SER A 52 -7.25 0.13 2.95
C SER A 52 -6.40 -0.64 3.96
N ALA A 53 -7.06 -1.29 4.92
CA ALA A 53 -6.41 -1.99 6.04
C ALA A 53 -5.42 -3.07 5.58
N SER A 54 -5.54 -3.53 4.32
CA SER A 54 -4.67 -4.50 3.67
C SER A 54 -3.64 -3.91 2.68
N SER A 55 -3.59 -2.58 2.48
CA SER A 55 -2.56 -1.98 1.62
C SER A 55 -1.25 -1.70 2.36
N ILE A 56 -0.21 -1.42 1.56
CA ILE A 56 1.05 -0.83 2.02
C ILE A 56 1.05 0.66 1.63
N LEU A 57 1.26 1.56 2.59
CA LEU A 57 1.41 2.98 2.30
C LEU A 57 2.86 3.26 1.93
N VAL A 58 3.09 3.99 0.84
CA VAL A 58 4.40 4.27 0.25
C VAL A 58 4.65 5.77 0.25
N SER A 59 5.84 6.20 0.70
CA SER A 59 6.23 7.61 0.59
C SER A 59 6.48 7.98 -0.88
N PRO A 60 6.02 9.14 -1.38
CA PRO A 60 6.37 9.66 -2.71
C PRO A 60 7.88 9.69 -2.99
N ARG A 61 8.71 9.74 -1.93
CA ARG A 61 10.18 9.63 -1.97
C ARG A 61 10.69 8.31 -2.55
N GLN A 62 9.89 7.25 -2.55
CA GLN A 62 10.23 5.92 -3.07
C GLN A 62 9.77 5.72 -4.53
N LYS A 63 9.23 6.76 -5.19
CA LYS A 63 8.82 6.70 -6.60
C LYS A 63 10.02 6.33 -7.49
N GLY A 64 9.91 5.20 -8.19
CA GLY A 64 10.99 4.64 -9.03
C GLY A 64 11.86 3.58 -8.34
N ASN A 65 11.63 3.26 -7.07
CA ASN A 65 12.30 2.15 -6.40
C ASN A 65 11.83 0.80 -7.01
N PRO A 66 12.74 -0.10 -7.48
CA PRO A 66 12.37 -1.38 -8.09
C PRO A 66 11.62 -2.34 -7.15
N ILE A 67 11.64 -2.10 -5.83
CA ILE A 67 10.84 -2.83 -4.84
C ILE A 67 9.33 -2.68 -5.12
N LEU A 68 8.87 -1.54 -5.65
CA LEU A 68 7.45 -1.32 -5.98
C LEU A 68 6.93 -2.23 -7.10
N ASN A 69 7.81 -2.68 -8.00
CA ASN A 69 7.51 -3.66 -9.05
C ASN A 69 7.58 -5.12 -8.54
N SER A 70 8.14 -5.31 -7.35
CA SER A 70 8.33 -6.60 -6.70
C SER A 70 7.18 -6.97 -5.76
N ILE A 71 6.49 -5.96 -5.19
CA ILE A 71 5.22 -6.13 -4.48
C ILE A 71 4.13 -6.43 -5.52
N LYS A 72 3.49 -7.60 -5.40
CA LYS A 72 2.48 -8.12 -6.33
C LYS A 72 1.29 -8.79 -5.63
N SER A 73 1.49 -9.33 -4.43
CA SER A 73 0.47 -10.03 -3.65
C SER A 73 -0.48 -9.06 -2.93
N LEU A 74 -0.09 -7.79 -2.78
CA LEU A 74 -0.81 -6.78 -2.00
C LEU A 74 -0.84 -5.43 -2.73
N PRO A 75 -1.95 -4.67 -2.61
CA PRO A 75 -2.02 -3.32 -3.16
C PRO A 75 -1.14 -2.36 -2.35
N TRP A 76 -0.61 -1.34 -3.02
CA TRP A 76 0.10 -0.24 -2.38
C TRP A 76 -0.39 1.10 -2.91
N GLU A 77 -0.26 2.16 -2.10
CA GLU A 77 -0.72 3.51 -2.44
C GLU A 77 0.26 4.58 -1.94
N TYR A 78 0.35 5.71 -2.65
CA TYR A 78 1.19 6.82 -2.21
C TYR A 78 0.49 7.63 -1.11
N SER A 79 1.20 7.92 -0.02
CA SER A 79 0.71 8.74 1.09
C SER A 79 1.85 9.58 1.68
N ASP A 80 1.55 10.78 2.20
CA ASP A 80 2.57 11.62 2.83
C ASP A 80 2.91 11.07 4.23
N ILE A 81 3.91 10.19 4.27
CA ILE A 81 4.38 9.51 5.46
C ILE A 81 5.86 9.84 5.76
N PRO A 82 6.24 9.96 7.04
CA PRO A 82 7.62 10.21 7.44
C PRO A 82 8.51 8.97 7.27
N ALA A 83 7.96 7.76 7.31
CA ALA A 83 8.65 6.52 6.94
C ALA A 83 8.78 6.41 5.41
N ASP A 84 9.48 5.40 4.90
CA ASP A 84 9.52 5.13 3.46
C ASP A 84 8.35 4.22 3.05
N PHE A 85 8.01 3.27 3.93
CA PHE A 85 6.87 2.37 3.83
C PHE A 85 6.17 2.28 5.20
N VAL A 86 4.84 2.26 5.23
CA VAL A 86 4.06 1.89 6.42
C VAL A 86 3.28 0.61 6.10
N LEU A 87 3.48 -0.38 6.95
CA LEU A 87 2.98 -1.74 6.78
C LEU A 87 1.81 -2.01 7.72
N GLY A 88 1.72 -1.32 8.84
CA GLY A 88 0.62 -1.49 9.78
C GLY A 88 0.43 -0.30 10.69
N GLN A 89 -0.60 -0.34 11.53
CA GLN A 89 -0.91 0.74 12.46
C GLN A 89 0.25 1.03 13.44
N THR A 90 1.09 0.02 13.71
CA THR A 90 2.24 0.10 14.62
C THR A 90 3.58 -0.25 13.96
N THR A 91 3.60 -0.47 12.63
CA THR A 91 4.73 -1.07 11.91
C THR A 91 5.13 -0.26 10.68
N CYS A 92 6.39 0.15 10.61
CA CYS A 92 6.94 0.91 9.49
C CYS A 92 8.30 0.36 9.03
N ALA A 93 8.64 0.65 7.78
CA ALA A 93 9.92 0.35 7.17
C ALA A 93 10.59 1.62 6.60
N LEU A 94 11.90 1.72 6.80
CA LEU A 94 12.80 2.61 6.08
C LEU A 94 13.58 1.79 5.04
N PHE A 95 13.96 2.41 3.93
CA PHE A 95 14.76 1.78 2.88
C PHE A 95 16.14 2.43 2.73
N LEU A 96 17.17 1.61 2.61
CA LEU A 96 18.56 2.01 2.42
C LEU A 96 19.25 1.05 1.44
N SER A 97 20.01 1.57 0.47
CA SER A 97 21.00 0.78 -0.27
C SER A 97 22.38 1.06 0.33
N LEU A 98 23.26 0.05 0.38
CA LEU A 98 24.62 0.22 0.91
C LEU A 98 25.46 1.14 0.02
N LYS A 99 25.28 1.09 -1.30
CA LYS A 99 25.87 2.02 -2.27
C LYS A 99 25.45 3.47 -1.98
N TYR A 100 24.19 3.71 -1.65
CA TYR A 100 23.72 5.03 -1.23
C TYR A 100 24.26 5.42 0.16
N HIS A 101 24.32 4.49 1.11
CA HIS A 101 24.85 4.73 2.45
C HIS A 101 26.34 5.12 2.45
N ARG A 102 27.16 4.53 1.55
CA ARG A 102 28.57 4.93 1.35
C ARG A 102 28.72 6.36 0.83
N LEU A 103 27.74 6.87 0.06
CA LEU A 103 27.74 8.26 -0.43
C LEU A 103 27.19 9.25 0.60
N HIS A 104 26.17 8.85 1.37
CA HIS A 104 25.49 9.69 2.36
C HIS A 104 25.26 8.93 3.68
N PRO A 105 26.29 8.80 4.55
CA PRO A 105 26.16 8.10 5.82
C PRO A 105 25.11 8.74 6.75
N GLU A 106 25.10 10.08 6.82
CA GLU A 106 24.16 10.88 7.63
C GLU A 106 22.66 10.63 7.33
N TYR A 107 22.33 10.14 6.13
CA TYR A 107 20.94 9.97 5.70
C TYR A 107 20.15 9.08 6.69
N ILE A 108 20.68 7.91 7.04
CA ILE A 108 19.92 6.95 7.86
C ILE A 108 19.71 7.46 9.29
N TYR A 109 20.70 8.15 9.87
CA TYR A 109 20.59 8.77 11.20
C TYR A 109 19.51 9.87 11.20
N ALA A 110 19.48 10.72 10.17
CA ALA A 110 18.44 11.73 10.02
C ALA A 110 17.04 11.12 9.85
N ARG A 111 16.88 10.07 9.04
CA ARG A 111 15.58 9.38 8.85
C ARG A 111 15.09 8.70 10.12
N ILE A 112 15.96 8.00 10.87
CA ILE A 112 15.62 7.39 12.17
C ILE A 112 15.19 8.48 13.18
N ARG A 113 15.88 9.62 13.22
CA ARG A 113 15.52 10.76 14.09
C ARG A 113 14.18 11.40 13.72
N GLN A 114 13.84 11.50 12.43
CA GLN A 114 12.52 11.98 11.95
C GLN A 114 11.36 11.02 12.28
N LEU A 115 11.66 9.72 12.31
CA LEU A 115 10.72 8.65 12.65
C LEU A 115 10.42 8.62 14.15
N GLY A 116 11.46 8.77 14.99
CA GLY A 116 11.34 8.79 16.44
C GLY A 116 10.72 7.51 17.00
N GLN A 117 9.78 7.66 17.94
CA GLN A 117 9.04 6.56 18.58
C GLN A 117 7.56 6.50 18.11
N LYS A 118 7.30 6.88 16.85
CA LYS A 118 5.93 6.89 16.27
C LYS A 118 5.35 5.50 15.98
N TYR A 119 6.20 4.47 15.94
CA TYR A 119 5.87 3.09 15.62
C TYR A 119 6.60 2.15 16.58
N LEU A 120 5.98 1.02 16.93
CA LEU A 120 6.59 0.01 17.79
C LEU A 120 7.63 -0.80 17.00
N LEU A 121 7.22 -1.36 15.86
CA LEU A 121 8.11 -2.12 14.98
C LEU A 121 8.67 -1.20 13.89
N ARG A 122 9.96 -0.89 14.01
CA ARG A 122 10.69 0.04 13.14
C ARG A 122 11.78 -0.71 12.39
N ILE A 123 11.50 -1.08 11.15
CA ILE A 123 12.36 -1.90 10.31
C ILE A 123 13.24 -1.00 9.43
N VAL A 124 14.49 -1.37 9.22
CA VAL A 124 15.39 -0.78 8.21
C VAL A 124 15.75 -1.88 7.23
N LEU A 125 15.17 -1.84 6.03
CA LEU A 125 15.50 -2.73 4.92
C LEU A 125 16.77 -2.21 4.24
N VAL A 126 17.81 -3.03 4.28
CA VAL A 126 19.13 -2.74 3.70
C VAL A 126 19.32 -3.61 2.47
N MET A 127 19.35 -2.97 1.29
CA MET A 127 19.75 -3.59 0.04
C MET A 127 21.28 -3.69 -0.01
N VAL A 128 21.79 -4.91 -0.08
CA VAL A 128 23.21 -5.24 -0.18
C VAL A 128 23.61 -5.24 -1.66
N ASP A 129 24.00 -4.06 -2.14
CA ASP A 129 24.35 -3.77 -3.53
C ASP A 129 25.84 -3.42 -3.73
N ILE A 130 26.71 -3.83 -2.79
CA ILE A 130 28.16 -3.65 -2.82
C ILE A 130 28.88 -4.90 -2.29
N GLU A 131 30.10 -5.15 -2.76
CA GLU A 131 30.93 -6.29 -2.31
C GLU A 131 31.53 -6.06 -0.91
N ASN A 132 32.15 -4.90 -0.63
CA ASN A 132 32.59 -4.57 0.73
C ASN A 132 31.42 -4.06 1.60
N HIS A 133 30.52 -4.97 1.93
CA HIS A 133 29.37 -4.70 2.80
C HIS A 133 29.69 -4.81 4.30
N GLN A 134 30.87 -5.33 4.69
CA GLN A 134 31.18 -5.68 6.09
C GLN A 134 31.24 -4.45 7.01
N ASP A 135 32.01 -3.43 6.63
CA ASP A 135 32.16 -2.20 7.41
C ASP A 135 30.81 -1.45 7.60
N PRO A 136 30.05 -1.11 6.54
CA PRO A 136 28.78 -0.39 6.73
C PRO A 136 27.74 -1.24 7.47
N LEU A 137 27.69 -2.56 7.31
CA LEU A 137 26.76 -3.40 8.09
C LEU A 137 27.13 -3.43 9.58
N LYS A 138 28.42 -3.35 9.94
CA LYS A 138 28.88 -3.22 11.33
C LYS A 138 28.48 -1.88 11.95
N GLU A 139 28.64 -0.79 11.20
CA GLU A 139 28.23 0.57 11.60
C GLU A 139 26.70 0.68 11.75
N LEU A 140 25.95 0.15 10.78
CA LEU A 140 24.49 0.07 10.84
C LEU A 140 24.01 -0.81 11.99
N SER A 141 24.65 -1.95 12.28
CA SER A 141 24.25 -2.85 13.38
C SER A 141 24.40 -2.17 14.76
N LYS A 142 25.51 -1.45 14.98
CA LYS A 142 25.69 -0.62 16.18
C LYS A 142 24.60 0.44 16.30
N THR A 143 24.27 1.10 15.19
CA THR A 143 23.21 2.12 15.11
C THR A 143 21.83 1.52 15.38
N SER A 144 21.57 0.31 14.89
CA SER A 144 20.31 -0.44 15.05
C SER A 144 20.01 -0.68 16.53
N LEU A 145 21.03 -1.17 17.26
CA LEU A 145 20.96 -1.46 18.69
C LEU A 145 20.71 -0.19 19.52
N ILE A 146 21.45 0.90 19.24
CA ILE A 146 21.30 2.17 19.98
C ILE A 146 19.91 2.79 19.80
N ASN A 147 19.31 2.66 18.61
CA ASN A 147 18.02 3.28 18.29
C ASN A 147 16.81 2.36 18.51
N ASN A 148 17.02 1.10 18.91
CA ASN A 148 15.99 0.04 18.98
C ASN A 148 15.20 -0.14 17.66
N VAL A 149 15.92 -0.16 16.53
CA VAL A 149 15.35 -0.49 15.21
C VAL A 149 15.83 -1.89 14.77
N THR A 150 15.08 -2.54 13.88
CA THR A 150 15.37 -3.89 13.37
C THR A 150 15.97 -3.79 11.97
N LEU A 151 17.21 -4.24 11.79
CA LEU A 151 17.78 -4.42 10.45
C LEU A 151 17.22 -5.66 9.75
N MET A 152 16.87 -5.51 8.48
CA MET A 152 16.53 -6.61 7.58
C MET A 152 17.40 -6.49 6.34
N LEU A 153 18.30 -7.46 6.11
CA LEU A 153 19.17 -7.46 4.93
C LEU A 153 18.43 -8.07 3.74
N THR A 154 18.71 -7.55 2.55
CA THR A 154 18.12 -8.00 1.28
C THR A 154 19.18 -7.96 0.19
N TRP A 155 19.28 -9.02 -0.60
CA TRP A 155 20.19 -9.17 -1.74
C TRP A 155 19.50 -8.90 -3.09
N SER A 156 18.17 -8.79 -3.11
CA SER A 156 17.39 -8.42 -4.29
C SER A 156 16.18 -7.55 -3.95
N ALA A 157 15.75 -6.72 -4.92
CA ALA A 157 14.49 -5.97 -4.80
C ALA A 157 13.27 -6.91 -4.69
N ASN A 158 13.34 -8.09 -5.31
CA ASN A 158 12.32 -9.14 -5.25
C ASN A 158 12.12 -9.68 -3.82
N GLU A 159 13.23 -9.97 -3.14
CA GLU A 159 13.26 -10.39 -1.73
C GLU A 159 12.74 -9.28 -0.81
N ALA A 160 13.20 -8.04 -1.01
CA ALA A 160 12.75 -6.88 -0.24
C ALA A 160 11.23 -6.64 -0.37
N GLY A 161 10.68 -6.75 -1.60
CA GLY A 161 9.24 -6.69 -1.82
C GLY A 161 8.50 -7.80 -1.08
N ARG A 162 9.01 -9.04 -1.14
CA ARG A 162 8.41 -10.20 -0.44
C ARG A 162 8.48 -10.08 1.09
N TYR A 163 9.51 -9.44 1.65
CA TYR A 163 9.56 -9.13 3.08
C TYR A 163 8.54 -8.06 3.48
N LEU A 164 8.35 -7.00 2.69
CA LEU A 164 7.28 -6.02 2.93
C LEU A 164 5.89 -6.70 2.91
N GLU A 165 5.65 -7.63 1.98
CA GLU A 165 4.42 -8.43 1.93
C GLU A 165 4.25 -9.34 3.14
N LEU A 166 5.32 -10.01 3.59
CA LEU A 166 5.31 -10.88 4.77
C LEU A 166 5.03 -10.08 6.06
N PHE A 167 5.70 -8.95 6.26
CA PHE A 167 5.43 -8.08 7.41
C PHE A 167 4.00 -7.53 7.40
N LYS A 168 3.41 -7.29 6.23
CA LYS A 168 2.00 -6.88 6.12
C LYS A 168 1.04 -8.01 6.47
N SER A 169 1.26 -9.23 5.98
CA SER A 169 0.40 -10.37 6.31
C SER A 169 0.52 -10.80 7.78
N CYS A 170 1.69 -10.61 8.38
CA CYS A 170 1.93 -10.87 9.81
C CYS A 170 1.28 -9.86 10.77
N GLU A 171 0.75 -8.72 10.32
CA GLU A 171 0.12 -7.70 11.22
C GLU A 171 -1.03 -8.29 12.06
N ASN A 172 -1.78 -9.24 11.50
CA ASN A 172 -2.92 -9.91 12.15
C ASN A 172 -2.63 -11.39 12.49
N ALA A 173 -1.38 -11.84 12.35
CA ALA A 173 -1.01 -13.23 12.60
C ALA A 173 -0.90 -13.50 14.10
N ALA A 174 -1.66 -14.48 14.60
CA ALA A 174 -1.53 -14.94 15.98
C ALA A 174 -0.13 -15.54 16.23
N PRO A 175 0.49 -15.32 17.41
CA PRO A 175 1.82 -15.85 17.73
C PRO A 175 1.87 -17.39 17.92
N THR A 176 0.79 -18.10 17.55
CA THR A 176 0.69 -19.56 17.62
C THR A 176 1.65 -20.27 16.67
N GLY A 177 2.04 -19.65 15.55
CA GLY A 177 2.93 -20.28 14.55
C GLY A 177 4.36 -20.57 15.03
N ILE A 178 4.82 -19.95 16.12
CA ILE A 178 6.15 -20.19 16.72
C ILE A 178 6.08 -21.31 17.79
N LYS A 179 4.87 -21.66 18.25
CA LYS A 179 4.69 -22.69 19.27
C LYS A 179 4.87 -24.06 18.62
N ALA A 180 5.79 -24.87 19.17
CA ALA A 180 5.94 -26.26 18.79
C ALA A 180 4.57 -26.97 18.86
N GLN A 181 4.17 -27.62 17.76
CA GLN A 181 2.97 -28.44 17.72
C GLN A 181 3.18 -29.60 18.68
N LYS A 182 2.38 -29.66 19.75
CA LYS A 182 2.47 -30.75 20.71
C LYS A 182 2.07 -32.05 20.01
N ALA A 183 2.86 -33.09 20.24
CA ALA A 183 2.55 -34.47 19.89
C ALA A 183 1.09 -34.80 20.28
N ALA A 184 0.26 -35.15 19.28
CA ALA A 184 -1.17 -35.32 19.45
C ALA A 184 -1.52 -36.69 20.08
N THR A 185 -0.72 -37.72 19.80
CA THR A 185 -0.90 -39.07 20.31
C THR A 185 0.05 -39.35 21.48
N PHE A 186 -0.34 -40.21 22.41
CA PHE A 186 0.56 -40.67 23.48
C PHE A 186 1.85 -41.33 22.92
N ALA A 187 1.74 -42.10 21.83
CA ALA A 187 2.87 -42.69 21.14
C ALA A 187 3.86 -41.63 20.63
N ASP A 188 3.38 -40.55 19.99
CA ASP A 188 4.21 -39.45 19.51
C ASP A 188 4.99 -38.77 20.66
N ASN A 189 4.35 -38.58 21.82
CA ASN A 189 4.98 -38.00 23.01
C ASN A 189 6.06 -38.94 23.59
N LEU A 190 5.84 -40.26 23.51
CA LEU A 190 6.79 -41.28 23.97
C LEU A 190 7.99 -41.41 23.02
N VAL A 191 7.79 -41.33 21.70
CA VAL A 191 8.85 -41.21 20.69
C VAL A 191 9.66 -39.93 20.91
N GLU A 192 9.00 -38.79 21.15
CA GLU A 192 9.66 -37.51 21.45
C GLU A 192 10.52 -37.60 22.73
N PHE A 193 10.01 -38.24 23.79
CA PHE A 193 10.76 -38.47 25.03
C PHE A 193 11.97 -39.41 24.85
N ILE A 194 11.79 -40.52 24.13
CA ILE A 194 12.85 -41.53 23.89
C ILE A 194 13.93 -41.00 22.94
N THR A 195 13.64 -39.99 22.12
CA THR A 195 14.62 -39.34 21.21
C THR A 195 15.29 -38.07 21.78
N VAL A 196 15.09 -37.76 23.06
CA VAL A 196 15.87 -36.72 23.78
C VAL A 196 17.38 -37.04 23.86
N PRO A 197 17.83 -38.30 24.07
CA PRO A 197 19.24 -38.65 24.01
C PRO A 197 19.76 -38.64 22.56
N ARG A 198 20.88 -37.94 22.31
CA ARG A 198 21.52 -37.81 20.98
C ARG A 198 21.97 -39.13 20.31
N SER A 199 21.75 -40.28 20.94
CA SER A 199 22.11 -41.62 20.47
C SER A 199 20.92 -42.41 19.90
N ILE A 200 19.70 -41.88 19.92
CA ILE A 200 18.48 -42.58 19.48
C ILE A 200 17.76 -41.70 18.45
N ASN A 201 17.47 -42.26 17.29
CA ASN A 201 16.76 -41.58 16.21
C ASN A 201 15.26 -41.96 16.22
N LYS A 202 14.41 -41.18 15.52
CA LYS A 202 12.96 -41.45 15.43
C LYS A 202 12.62 -42.76 14.71
N THR A 203 13.56 -43.33 13.96
CA THR A 203 13.48 -44.68 13.36
C THR A 203 13.60 -45.81 14.37
N ASP A 204 14.15 -45.53 15.55
CA ASP A 204 14.59 -46.55 16.52
C ASP A 204 13.66 -46.60 17.75
N ALA A 205 12.59 -45.80 17.72
CA ALA A 205 11.65 -45.58 18.82
C ALA A 205 10.18 -45.90 18.45
N VAL A 206 9.95 -46.47 17.25
CA VAL A 206 8.64 -46.81 16.66
C VAL A 206 8.55 -48.31 16.44
#